data_AF-A0A9K3HRU3-F1
#
_entry.id   AF-A0A9K3HRU3-F1
#
_cell.length_a   1.000
_cell.length_b   1.000
_cell.length_c   1.000
_cell.angle_alpha   90.00
_cell.angle_beta   90.00
_cell.angle_gamma   90.00
#
_symmetry.space_group_name_H-M   'P 1'
#
loop_
_entity.id
_entity.type
_entity.pdbx_description
1 polymer ?
#
loop_
_entity_poly.entity_id
_entity_poly.type
_entity_poly.pdbx_seq_one_letter_code
_entity_poly.pdbx_strand_id
1 'polypeptide(L)'
;MFSNALPVPYIPRWKITQSTVVGTPETARDFLAHVVPPSHRFINSALRPDLFDDQYSMSLCEGFFRGVGMLQRMVELRRENEGLRGDLKTSQTVAAELRCRVSDAERRLQEEKRERAWARERAALVEEKEDLAVELKRQKELDSVSQKDLDAIYWLITEGFGSFLTVVAQSEEFKGSVEKIYRAYRDVGYQSGLKDGYAYSAQGLGRKETPLYNSKAKKQLSKLDKEFGEKTHALLEKILERPLMSIEELKVLLTPVGPSSPKSVSGDASQ
;
A
#
# COMPACT_ATOMS: atom_id res chain seq x y z
N MET A 1 38.37 -39.11 -3.09
CA MET A 1 39.84 -39.16 -3.21
C MET A 1 40.23 -40.57 -3.64
N PHE A 2 40.32 -40.84 -4.94
CA PHE A 2 40.99 -42.05 -5.45
C PHE A 2 42.26 -41.56 -6.11
N SER A 3 43.37 -41.82 -5.43
CA SER A 3 44.72 -41.44 -5.82
C SER A 3 45.12 -42.06 -7.16
N ASN A 4 45.64 -41.21 -8.03
CA ASN A 4 46.28 -41.49 -9.32
C ASN A 4 47.49 -42.42 -9.20
N ALA A 5 47.28 -43.69 -8.85
CA ALA A 5 48.30 -44.72 -9.11
C ALA A 5 48.15 -45.13 -10.58
N LEU A 6 48.89 -44.46 -11.47
CA LEU A 6 49.09 -44.98 -12.82
C LEU A 6 49.64 -46.42 -12.69
N PRO A 7 49.05 -47.42 -13.38
CA PRO A 7 49.57 -48.78 -13.31
C PRO A 7 51.03 -48.76 -13.76
N VAL A 8 51.92 -49.25 -12.89
CA VAL A 8 53.34 -49.41 -13.20
C VAL A 8 53.45 -50.17 -14.52
N PRO A 9 54.12 -49.62 -15.55
CA PRO A 9 54.22 -50.29 -16.84
C PRO A 9 54.87 -51.65 -16.61
N TYR A 10 54.20 -52.72 -17.04
CA TYR A 10 54.75 -54.06 -16.98
C TYR A 10 56.04 -54.10 -17.82
N ILE A 11 57.18 -54.31 -17.15
CA ILE A 11 58.47 -54.53 -17.81
C ILE A 11 58.69 -56.06 -17.86
N PRO A 12 58.48 -56.70 -19.01
CA PRO A 12 58.76 -58.13 -19.14
C PRO A 12 60.26 -58.40 -18.91
N ARG A 13 60.59 -59.28 -17.95
CA ARG A 13 61.95 -59.79 -17.72
C ARG A 13 62.31 -60.93 -18.67
N TRP A 14 61.96 -60.81 -19.94
CA TRP A 14 62.24 -61.87 -20.91
C TRP A 14 63.70 -61.77 -21.37
N LYS A 15 64.40 -62.90 -21.48
CA LYS A 15 65.73 -62.95 -22.13
C LYS A 15 65.62 -62.96 -23.66
N ILE A 16 64.41 -63.14 -24.17
CA ILE A 16 64.06 -63.20 -25.59
C ILE A 16 63.84 -61.78 -26.09
N THR A 17 64.60 -61.39 -27.11
CA THR A 17 64.49 -60.11 -27.81
C THR A 17 63.81 -60.33 -29.17
N GLN A 18 63.46 -59.25 -29.89
CA GLN A 18 62.82 -59.34 -31.22
C GLN A 18 63.67 -60.11 -32.26
N SER A 19 64.97 -60.28 -32.02
CA SER A 19 65.91 -61.00 -32.90
C SER A 19 66.26 -62.42 -32.42
N THR A 20 65.69 -62.87 -31.29
CA THR A 20 66.01 -64.19 -30.74
C THR A 20 65.29 -65.28 -31.54
N VAL A 21 66.08 -66.13 -32.21
CA VAL A 21 65.56 -67.32 -32.91
C VAL A 21 65.22 -68.38 -31.89
N VAL A 22 63.93 -68.73 -31.77
CA VAL A 22 63.46 -69.84 -30.93
C VAL A 22 63.73 -71.15 -31.67
N GLY A 23 65.00 -71.57 -31.65
CA GLY A 23 65.49 -72.76 -32.35
C GLY A 23 66.07 -73.83 -31.42
N THR A 24 66.15 -73.56 -30.12
CA THR A 24 66.67 -74.50 -29.12
C THR A 24 65.64 -74.81 -28.04
N PRO A 25 65.65 -76.01 -27.46
CA PRO A 25 64.71 -76.38 -26.38
C PRO A 25 64.73 -75.42 -25.19
N GLU A 26 65.88 -74.83 -24.87
CA GLU A 26 66.05 -73.89 -23.74
C GLU A 26 65.35 -72.56 -24.02
N THR A 27 65.49 -72.02 -25.25
CA THR A 27 64.84 -70.76 -25.65
C THR A 27 63.33 -70.93 -25.81
N ALA A 28 62.87 -72.10 -26.27
CA ALA A 28 61.46 -72.47 -26.29
C ALA A 28 60.85 -72.58 -24.88
N ARG A 29 61.58 -73.17 -23.92
CA ARG A 29 61.13 -73.25 -22.52
C ARG A 29 61.00 -71.89 -21.84
N ASP A 30 61.98 -71.00 -22.04
CA ASP A 30 61.93 -69.62 -21.49
C ASP A 30 60.74 -68.84 -22.07
N PHE A 31 60.48 -69.00 -23.38
CA PHE A 31 59.32 -68.40 -24.04
C PHE A 31 58.00 -68.88 -23.42
N LEU A 32 57.83 -70.19 -23.24
CA LEU A 32 56.60 -70.75 -22.69
C LEU A 32 56.37 -70.40 -21.22
N ALA A 33 57.44 -70.28 -20.43
CA ALA A 33 57.35 -69.88 -19.03
C ALA A 33 56.69 -68.50 -18.86
N HIS A 34 56.61 -67.70 -19.92
CA HIS A 34 56.01 -66.37 -19.91
C HIS A 34 54.70 -66.28 -20.69
N VAL A 35 54.60 -66.94 -21.85
CA VAL A 35 53.47 -66.80 -22.77
C VAL A 35 52.31 -67.74 -22.44
N VAL A 36 52.58 -68.90 -21.86
CA VAL A 36 51.53 -69.88 -21.54
C VAL A 36 50.93 -69.55 -20.17
N PRO A 37 49.59 -69.72 -20.00
CA PRO A 37 48.94 -69.55 -18.70
C PRO A 37 49.67 -70.28 -17.57
N PRO A 38 49.66 -69.75 -16.33
CA PRO A 38 50.33 -70.35 -15.19
C PRO A 38 50.03 -71.84 -14.97
N SER A 39 48.80 -72.29 -15.29
CA SER A 39 48.36 -73.68 -15.22
C SER A 39 49.13 -74.63 -16.15
N HIS A 40 49.59 -74.15 -17.31
CA HIS A 40 50.31 -74.96 -18.29
C HIS A 40 51.83 -74.89 -18.10
N ARG A 41 52.34 -73.89 -17.36
CA ARG A 41 53.78 -73.77 -17.07
C ARG A 41 54.30 -74.99 -16.30
N PHE A 42 53.50 -75.47 -15.35
CA PHE A 42 53.83 -76.66 -14.55
C PHE A 42 53.91 -77.91 -15.43
N ILE A 43 52.91 -78.11 -16.29
CA ILE A 43 52.84 -79.23 -17.24
C ILE A 43 54.06 -79.21 -18.17
N ASN A 44 54.38 -78.04 -18.76
CA ASN A 44 55.49 -77.89 -19.70
C ASN A 44 56.87 -78.10 -19.05
N SER A 45 57.02 -77.78 -17.76
CA SER A 45 58.27 -77.97 -17.02
C SER A 45 58.57 -79.44 -16.68
N ALA A 46 57.55 -80.31 -16.68
CA ALA A 46 57.66 -81.72 -16.33
C ALA A 46 57.80 -82.65 -17.55
N LEU A 47 57.76 -82.11 -18.78
CA LEU A 47 57.84 -82.90 -20.01
C LEU A 47 59.28 -83.33 -20.31
N ARG A 48 59.43 -84.57 -20.78
CA ARG A 48 60.70 -85.08 -21.28
C ARG A 48 61.05 -84.43 -22.64
N PRO A 49 62.35 -84.28 -22.98
CA PRO A 49 62.77 -83.58 -24.20
C PRO A 49 62.18 -84.15 -25.50
N ASP A 50 61.96 -85.46 -25.57
CA ASP A 50 61.41 -86.21 -26.71
C ASP A 50 59.91 -85.98 -26.95
N LEU A 51 59.16 -85.57 -25.92
CA LEU A 51 57.72 -85.27 -25.99
C LEU A 51 57.42 -83.76 -25.90
N PHE A 52 58.46 -82.96 -25.68
CA PHE A 52 58.34 -81.52 -25.47
C PHE A 52 57.92 -80.80 -26.76
N ASP A 53 58.50 -81.17 -27.90
CA ASP A 53 58.29 -80.47 -29.17
C ASP A 53 56.84 -80.57 -29.69
N ASP A 54 56.20 -81.73 -29.54
CA ASP A 54 54.80 -81.94 -29.93
C ASP A 54 53.84 -81.19 -29.00
N GLN A 55 54.03 -81.30 -27.68
CA GLN A 55 53.20 -80.61 -26.69
C GLN A 55 53.41 -79.10 -26.72
N TYR A 56 54.63 -78.64 -27.06
CA TYR A 56 54.96 -77.25 -27.33
C TYR A 56 54.18 -76.71 -28.52
N SER A 57 54.24 -77.42 -29.65
CA SER A 57 53.53 -77.04 -30.87
C SER A 57 52.01 -76.98 -30.64
N MET A 58 51.45 -77.95 -29.93
CA MET A 58 50.03 -77.95 -29.55
C MET A 58 49.65 -76.79 -28.63
N SER A 59 50.45 -76.53 -27.58
CA SER A 59 50.19 -75.42 -26.65
C SER A 59 50.29 -74.06 -27.33
N LEU A 60 51.22 -73.90 -28.28
CA LEU A 60 51.34 -72.69 -29.09
C LEU A 60 50.14 -72.52 -30.02
N CYS A 61 49.70 -73.59 -30.70
CA CYS A 61 48.50 -73.57 -31.54
C CYS A 61 47.26 -73.19 -30.73
N GLU A 62 47.04 -73.80 -29.57
CA GLU A 62 45.93 -73.45 -28.67
C GLU A 62 46.00 -71.99 -28.21
N GLY A 63 47.19 -71.52 -27.83
CA GLY A 63 47.42 -70.13 -27.45
C GLY A 63 47.09 -69.16 -28.59
N PHE A 64 47.49 -69.52 -29.82
CA PHE A 64 47.19 -68.75 -31.02
C PHE A 64 45.69 -68.67 -31.28
N PHE A 65 44.96 -69.80 -31.30
CA PHE A 65 43.52 -69.80 -31.53
C PHE A 65 42.74 -69.07 -30.43
N ARG A 66 43.15 -69.18 -29.15
CA ARG A 66 42.59 -68.37 -28.07
C ARG A 66 42.84 -66.88 -28.28
N GLY A 67 44.05 -66.52 -28.72
CA GLY A 67 44.43 -65.15 -29.07
C GLY A 67 43.57 -64.58 -30.19
N VAL A 68 43.32 -65.35 -31.26
CA VAL A 68 42.41 -64.96 -32.35
C VAL A 68 40.99 -64.73 -31.83
N GLY A 69 40.45 -65.63 -31.01
CA GLY A 69 39.11 -65.45 -30.43
C GLY A 69 39.01 -64.23 -29.48
N MET A 70 40.07 -63.93 -28.72
CA MET A 70 40.13 -62.71 -27.91
C MET A 70 40.19 -61.45 -28.79
N LEU A 71 40.96 -61.48 -29.87
CA LEU A 71 41.06 -60.37 -30.81
C LEU A 71 39.71 -60.09 -31.48
N GLN A 72 38.99 -61.13 -31.91
CA GLN A 72 37.66 -60.99 -32.48
C GLN A 72 36.67 -60.34 -31.49
N ARG A 73 36.60 -60.83 -30.24
CA ARG A 73 35.75 -60.20 -29.21
C ARG A 73 36.14 -58.76 -28.92
N MET A 74 37.44 -58.45 -28.92
CA MET A 74 37.92 -57.08 -28.73
C MET A 74 37.45 -56.16 -29.86
N VAL A 75 37.45 -56.65 -31.11
CA VAL A 75 36.93 -55.91 -32.27
C VAL A 75 35.42 -55.69 -32.17
N GLU A 76 34.65 -56.73 -31.79
CA GLU A 76 33.20 -56.63 -31.57
C GLU A 76 32.87 -55.61 -30.48
N LEU A 77 33.51 -55.71 -29.31
CA LEU A 77 33.33 -54.76 -28.20
C LEU A 77 33.72 -53.33 -28.59
N ARG A 78 34.75 -53.15 -29.42
CA ARG A 78 35.14 -51.82 -29.92
C ARG A 78 34.02 -51.22 -30.76
N ARG A 79 33.45 -52.01 -31.68
CA ARG A 79 32.35 -51.58 -32.55
C ARG A 79 31.09 -51.24 -31.74
N GLU A 80 30.73 -52.07 -30.75
CA GLU A 80 29.61 -51.79 -29.85
C GLU A 80 29.83 -50.51 -29.04
N ASN A 81 31.03 -50.30 -28.49
CA ASN A 81 31.37 -49.07 -27.76
C ASN A 81 31.29 -47.82 -28.65
N GLU A 82 31.66 -47.93 -29.92
CA GLU A 82 31.50 -46.83 -30.88
C GLU A 82 30.02 -46.53 -31.13
N GLY A 83 29.17 -47.56 -31.26
CA GLY A 83 27.72 -47.42 -31.36
C GLY A 83 27.10 -46.73 -30.14
N LEU A 84 27.38 -47.25 -28.94
CA LEU A 84 26.90 -46.67 -27.68
C LEU A 84 27.38 -45.24 -27.47
N ARG A 85 28.60 -44.91 -27.91
CA ARG A 85 29.11 -43.53 -27.88
C ARG A 85 28.32 -42.64 -28.84
N GLY A 86 27.89 -43.15 -29.99
CA GLY A 86 26.98 -42.47 -30.91
C GLY A 86 25.63 -42.18 -30.25
N ASP A 87 25.00 -43.19 -29.67
CA ASP A 87 23.69 -43.08 -29.00
C ASP A 87 23.75 -42.13 -27.79
N LEU A 88 24.84 -42.15 -27.03
CA LEU A 88 25.05 -41.22 -25.93
C LEU A 88 25.09 -39.77 -26.44
N LYS A 89 25.79 -39.52 -27.55
CA LYS A 89 25.86 -38.17 -28.14
C LYS A 89 24.51 -37.70 -28.65
N THR A 90 23.74 -38.56 -29.32
CA THR A 90 22.40 -38.20 -29.80
C THR A 90 21.46 -37.91 -28.64
N SER A 91 21.49 -38.75 -27.58
CA SER A 91 20.73 -38.53 -26.35
C SER A 91 21.10 -37.21 -25.66
N GLN A 92 22.39 -36.87 -25.60
CA GLN A 92 22.86 -35.60 -25.04
C GLN A 92 22.34 -34.39 -25.83
N THR A 93 22.35 -34.46 -27.17
CA THR A 93 21.80 -33.40 -28.02
C THR A 93 20.30 -33.22 -27.79
N VAL A 94 19.52 -34.30 -27.79
CA VAL A 94 18.08 -34.25 -27.52
C VAL A 94 17.79 -33.69 -26.13
N ALA A 95 18.55 -34.11 -25.12
CA ALA A 95 18.42 -33.59 -23.76
C ALA A 95 18.71 -32.08 -23.69
N ALA A 96 19.71 -31.59 -24.43
CA ALA A 96 20.01 -30.16 -24.52
C ALA A 96 18.88 -29.38 -25.19
N GLU A 97 18.33 -29.88 -26.30
CA GLU A 97 17.19 -29.26 -26.97
C GLU A 97 15.95 -29.19 -26.08
N LEU A 98 15.63 -30.28 -25.37
CA LEU A 98 14.50 -30.32 -24.45
C LEU A 98 14.68 -29.34 -23.29
N ARG A 99 15.90 -29.21 -22.74
CA ARG A 99 16.19 -28.21 -21.70
C ARG A 99 15.94 -26.79 -22.21
N CYS A 100 16.39 -26.46 -23.42
CA CYS A 100 16.11 -25.16 -24.03
C CYS A 100 14.60 -24.90 -24.18
N ARG A 101 13.85 -25.89 -24.69
CA ARG A 101 12.39 -25.78 -24.85
C ARG A 101 11.66 -25.58 -23.53
N VAL A 102 12.06 -26.30 -22.48
CA VAL A 102 11.47 -26.15 -21.14
C VAL A 102 11.73 -24.74 -20.62
N SER A 103 12.97 -24.24 -20.70
CA SER A 103 13.29 -22.88 -20.26
C SER A 103 12.54 -21.79 -21.05
N ASP A 104 12.34 -21.98 -22.35
CA ASP A 104 11.55 -21.05 -23.16
C ASP A 104 10.05 -21.09 -22.80
N ALA A 105 9.50 -22.28 -22.56
CA ALA A 105 8.11 -22.44 -22.13
C ALA A 105 7.87 -21.82 -20.73
N GLU A 106 8.82 -22.00 -19.80
CA GLU A 106 8.77 -21.37 -18.47
C GLU A 106 8.80 -19.84 -18.57
N ARG A 107 9.64 -19.28 -19.45
CA ARG A 107 9.69 -17.82 -19.68
C ARG A 107 8.35 -17.28 -20.19
N ARG A 108 7.77 -17.92 -21.21
CA ARG A 108 6.46 -17.55 -21.76
C ARG A 108 5.35 -17.64 -20.71
N LEU A 109 5.35 -18.70 -19.89
CA LEU A 109 4.38 -18.85 -18.81
C LEU A 109 4.50 -17.72 -17.78
N GLN A 110 5.70 -17.26 -17.47
CA GLN A 110 5.91 -16.12 -16.56
C GLN A 110 5.43 -14.80 -17.17
N GLU A 111 5.67 -14.58 -18.46
CA GLU A 111 5.17 -13.42 -19.19
C GLU A 111 3.62 -13.40 -19.18
N GLU A 112 2.97 -14.52 -19.51
CA GLU A 112 1.50 -14.62 -19.44
C GLU A 112 0.95 -14.38 -18.03
N LYS A 113 1.63 -14.89 -16.98
CA LYS A 113 1.22 -14.64 -15.59
C LYS A 113 1.30 -13.16 -15.25
N ARG A 114 2.34 -12.45 -15.70
CA ARG A 114 2.49 -11.00 -15.52
C ARG A 114 1.41 -10.24 -16.27
N GLU A 115 1.14 -10.60 -17.52
CA GLU A 115 0.08 -9.98 -18.31
C GLU A 115 -1.31 -10.17 -17.69
N ARG A 116 -1.62 -11.38 -17.20
CA ARG A 116 -2.89 -11.64 -16.50
C ARG A 116 -2.99 -10.91 -15.16
N ALA A 117 -1.88 -10.75 -14.43
CA ALA A 117 -1.88 -9.93 -13.21
C ALA A 117 -2.16 -8.46 -13.54
N TRP A 118 -1.45 -7.93 -14.55
CA TRP A 118 -1.63 -6.56 -15.02
C TRP A 118 -3.04 -6.29 -15.59
N ALA A 119 -3.63 -7.27 -16.29
CA ALA A 119 -5.00 -7.16 -16.78
C ALA A 119 -6.03 -7.08 -15.63
N ARG A 120 -5.82 -7.87 -14.55
CA ARG A 120 -6.67 -7.81 -13.35
C ARG A 120 -6.54 -6.48 -12.62
N GLU A 121 -5.32 -5.98 -12.46
CA GLU A 121 -5.07 -4.67 -11.85
C GLU A 121 -5.72 -3.54 -12.66
N ARG A 122 -5.59 -3.57 -14.00
CA ARG A 122 -6.29 -2.62 -14.86
C ARG A 122 -7.81 -2.69 -14.74
N ALA A 123 -8.39 -3.89 -14.63
CA ALA A 123 -9.83 -4.04 -14.42
C ALA A 123 -10.28 -3.45 -13.08
N ALA A 124 -9.55 -3.72 -11.99
CA ALA A 124 -9.83 -3.16 -10.67
C ALA A 124 -9.75 -1.62 -10.66
N LEU A 125 -8.75 -1.04 -11.32
CA LEU A 125 -8.63 0.42 -11.45
C LEU A 125 -9.76 1.05 -12.27
N VAL A 126 -10.31 0.33 -13.25
CA VAL A 126 -11.48 0.81 -14.02
C VAL A 126 -12.73 0.79 -13.14
N GLU A 127 -12.95 -0.28 -12.38
CA GLU A 127 -14.05 -0.38 -11.42
C GLU A 127 -13.99 0.72 -10.35
N GLU A 128 -12.82 0.93 -9.73
CA GLU A 128 -12.62 2.00 -8.74
C GLU A 128 -12.88 3.39 -9.35
N LYS A 129 -12.45 3.62 -10.59
CA LYS A 129 -12.72 4.88 -11.30
C LYS A 129 -14.22 5.08 -11.54
N GLU A 130 -14.96 4.03 -11.86
CA GLU A 130 -16.41 4.10 -12.05
C GLU A 130 -17.13 4.40 -10.73
N ASP A 131 -16.74 3.74 -9.64
CA ASP A 131 -17.28 4.01 -8.30
C ASP A 131 -17.01 5.46 -7.86
N LEU A 132 -15.78 5.95 -8.05
CA LEU A 132 -15.43 7.34 -7.75
C LEU A 132 -16.22 8.34 -8.62
N ALA A 133 -16.52 8.00 -9.88
CA ALA A 133 -17.33 8.84 -10.74
C ALA A 133 -18.79 8.92 -10.26
N VAL A 134 -19.35 7.81 -9.77
CA VAL A 134 -20.68 7.77 -9.15
C VAL A 134 -20.71 8.59 -7.87
N GLU A 135 -19.71 8.43 -6.99
CA GLU A 135 -19.63 9.19 -5.74
C GLU A 135 -19.47 10.69 -6.00
N LEU A 136 -18.63 11.07 -6.95
CA LEU A 136 -18.45 12.47 -7.36
C LEU A 136 -19.74 13.07 -7.93
N LYS A 137 -20.55 12.28 -8.65
CA LYS A 137 -21.86 12.71 -9.12
C LYS A 137 -22.84 12.91 -7.95
N ARG A 138 -22.89 11.96 -7.02
CA ARG A 138 -23.71 12.06 -5.80
C ARG A 138 -23.34 13.29 -4.98
N GLN A 139 -22.04 13.55 -4.83
CA GLN A 139 -21.55 14.71 -4.12
C GLN A 139 -21.93 16.01 -4.83
N LYS A 140 -21.86 16.08 -6.16
CA LYS A 140 -22.36 17.25 -6.91
C LYS A 140 -23.86 17.48 -6.74
N GLU A 141 -24.65 16.42 -6.61
CA GLU A 141 -26.09 16.52 -6.35
C GLU A 141 -26.39 16.99 -4.91
N LEU A 142 -25.54 16.63 -3.95
CA LEU A 142 -25.63 17.12 -2.56
C LEU A 142 -25.12 18.55 -2.40
N ASP A 143 -24.00 18.86 -3.06
CA ASP A 143 -23.31 20.15 -2.99
C ASP A 143 -23.93 21.19 -3.94
N SER A 144 -24.93 20.82 -4.75
CA SER A 144 -25.77 21.79 -5.44
C SER A 144 -26.69 22.50 -4.43
N VAL A 145 -26.08 23.27 -3.53
CA VAL A 145 -26.75 24.35 -2.81
C VAL A 145 -27.39 25.22 -3.87
N SER A 146 -28.72 25.38 -3.81
CA SER A 146 -29.39 26.12 -4.85
C SER A 146 -28.92 27.57 -4.81
N GLN A 147 -28.82 28.24 -5.96
CA GLN A 147 -28.52 29.67 -6.01
C GLN A 147 -29.48 30.45 -5.08
N LYS A 148 -30.72 29.98 -4.95
CA LYS A 148 -31.71 30.53 -4.02
C LYS A 148 -31.29 30.44 -2.55
N ASP A 149 -30.64 29.36 -2.13
CA ASP A 149 -30.12 29.18 -0.77
C ASP A 149 -28.91 30.10 -0.50
N LEU A 150 -28.07 30.32 -1.51
CA LEU A 150 -26.97 31.29 -1.43
C LEU A 150 -27.49 32.73 -1.34
N ASP A 151 -28.44 33.10 -2.19
CA ASP A 151 -29.06 34.43 -2.18
C ASP A 151 -29.78 34.69 -0.84
N ALA A 152 -30.42 33.65 -0.31
CA ALA A 152 -31.03 33.60 1.01
C ALA A 152 -30.05 33.89 2.15
N ILE A 153 -28.93 33.18 2.21
CA ILE A 153 -27.88 33.38 3.21
C ILE A 153 -27.27 34.77 3.06
N TYR A 154 -27.00 35.20 1.83
CA TYR A 154 -26.46 36.52 1.54
C TYR A 154 -27.38 37.64 2.04
N TRP A 155 -28.69 37.55 1.78
CA TRP A 155 -29.67 38.49 2.30
C TRP A 155 -29.71 38.51 3.83
N LEU A 156 -29.70 37.35 4.49
CA LEU A 156 -29.73 37.27 5.95
C LEU A 156 -28.53 38.01 6.58
N ILE A 157 -27.33 37.82 6.01
CA ILE A 157 -26.08 38.45 6.48
C ILE A 157 -26.08 39.96 6.22
N THR A 158 -26.52 40.38 5.03
CA THR A 158 -26.38 41.78 4.59
C THR A 158 -27.52 42.69 5.07
N GLU A 159 -28.75 42.19 5.08
CA GLU A 159 -29.96 42.98 5.33
C GLU A 159 -30.80 42.43 6.49
N GLY A 160 -30.88 41.10 6.65
CA GLY A 160 -31.75 40.45 7.61
C GLY A 160 -31.47 40.84 9.06
N PHE A 161 -30.20 40.79 9.49
CA PHE A 161 -29.80 41.21 10.84
C PHE A 161 -30.08 42.69 11.12
N GLY A 162 -29.79 43.57 10.14
CA GLY A 162 -30.07 45.00 10.26
C GLY A 162 -31.57 45.29 10.41
N SER A 163 -32.39 44.58 9.63
CA SER A 163 -33.85 44.70 9.69
C SER A 163 -34.39 44.22 11.04
N PHE A 164 -33.89 43.09 11.55
CA PHE A 164 -34.23 42.60 12.89
C PHE A 164 -33.91 43.60 14.00
N LEU A 165 -32.68 44.12 14.01
CA LEU A 165 -32.28 45.12 15.01
C LEU A 165 -33.14 46.38 14.93
N THR A 166 -33.53 46.79 13.72
CA THR A 166 -34.40 47.94 13.51
C THR A 166 -35.80 47.71 14.10
N VAL A 167 -36.41 46.56 13.83
CA VAL A 167 -37.73 46.21 14.38
C VAL A 167 -37.70 46.10 15.90
N VAL A 168 -36.66 45.46 16.46
CA VAL A 168 -36.48 45.37 17.92
C VAL A 168 -36.30 46.77 18.53
N ALA A 169 -35.45 47.62 17.94
CA ALA A 169 -35.21 48.98 18.43
C ALA A 169 -36.48 49.87 18.37
N GLN A 170 -37.38 49.60 17.42
CA GLN A 170 -38.63 50.32 17.27
C GLN A 170 -39.75 49.80 18.17
N SER A 171 -39.60 48.62 18.78
CA SER A 171 -40.66 48.01 19.59
C SER A 171 -40.90 48.78 20.88
N GLU A 172 -42.17 48.87 21.28
CA GLU A 172 -42.56 49.51 22.53
C GLU A 172 -42.03 48.74 23.75
N GLU A 173 -41.86 47.42 23.64
CA GLU A 173 -41.26 46.59 24.67
C GLU A 173 -39.81 46.99 24.95
N PHE A 174 -39.02 47.14 23.88
CA PHE A 174 -37.62 47.52 23.97
C PHE A 174 -37.48 48.98 24.41
N LYS A 175 -38.18 49.92 23.74
CA LYS A 175 -38.17 51.34 24.08
C LYS A 175 -38.59 51.60 25.52
N GLY A 176 -39.70 51.00 25.96
CA GLY A 176 -40.21 51.18 27.32
C GLY A 176 -39.26 50.62 28.38
N SER A 177 -38.52 49.56 28.07
CA SER A 177 -37.52 49.00 28.98
C SER A 177 -36.26 49.89 29.05
N VAL A 178 -35.77 50.36 27.89
CA VAL A 178 -34.64 51.30 27.81
C VAL A 178 -34.97 52.62 28.49
N GLU A 179 -36.19 53.15 28.33
CA GLU A 179 -36.62 54.39 28.98
C GLU A 179 -36.64 54.24 30.51
N LYS A 180 -37.15 53.12 31.02
CA LYS A 180 -37.12 52.83 32.47
C LYS A 180 -35.69 52.77 33.01
N ILE A 181 -34.78 52.11 32.28
CA ILE A 181 -33.35 52.06 32.63
C ILE A 181 -32.76 53.48 32.61
N TYR A 182 -33.04 54.27 31.58
CA TYR A 182 -32.52 55.63 31.45
C TYR A 182 -33.02 56.54 32.59
N ARG A 183 -34.31 56.47 32.94
CA ARG A 183 -34.87 57.19 34.10
C ARG A 183 -34.20 56.75 35.39
N ALA A 184 -34.08 55.44 35.65
CA ALA A 184 -33.40 54.93 36.84
C ALA A 184 -31.92 55.36 36.88
N TYR A 185 -31.23 55.35 35.75
CA TYR A 185 -29.85 55.82 35.63
C TYR A 185 -29.70 57.30 35.96
N ARG A 186 -30.63 58.14 35.46
CA ARG A 186 -30.72 59.56 35.81
C ARG A 186 -30.98 59.75 37.30
N ASP A 187 -31.89 58.98 37.89
CA ASP A 187 -32.30 59.07 39.30
C ASP A 187 -31.22 58.59 40.28
N VAL A 188 -30.29 57.74 39.84
CA VAL A 188 -29.08 57.42 40.62
C VAL A 188 -28.19 58.66 40.81
N GLY A 189 -28.34 59.66 39.93
CA GLY A 189 -27.52 60.87 39.93
C GLY A 189 -26.13 60.62 39.35
N TYR A 190 -25.95 59.63 38.46
CA TYR A 190 -24.62 59.18 38.02
C TYR A 190 -23.74 60.31 37.45
N GLN A 191 -24.32 61.24 36.68
CA GLN A 191 -23.61 62.39 36.09
C GLN A 191 -23.24 63.45 37.12
N SER A 192 -24.18 63.85 37.98
CA SER A 192 -23.93 64.85 39.04
C SER A 192 -23.05 64.30 40.15
N GLY A 193 -23.27 63.04 40.56
CA GLY A 193 -22.47 62.31 41.54
C GLY A 193 -21.09 61.89 41.04
N LEU A 194 -20.83 61.83 39.73
CA LEU A 194 -19.46 61.71 39.20
C LEU A 194 -18.70 63.02 39.36
N LYS A 195 -19.30 64.15 38.94
CA LYS A 195 -18.69 65.48 39.06
C LYS A 195 -18.42 65.83 40.52
N ASP A 196 -19.41 65.62 41.38
CA ASP A 196 -19.29 65.90 42.81
C ASP A 196 -18.43 64.86 43.51
N GLY A 197 -18.50 63.59 43.10
CA GLY A 197 -17.68 62.52 43.65
C GLY A 197 -16.18 62.75 43.51
N TYR A 198 -15.72 63.43 42.46
CA TYR A 198 -14.32 63.88 42.37
C TYR A 198 -13.98 64.94 43.43
N ALA A 199 -14.88 65.90 43.67
CA ALA A 199 -14.70 66.94 44.70
C ALA A 199 -14.74 66.36 46.12
N TYR A 200 -15.62 65.39 46.39
CA TYR A 200 -15.75 64.73 47.70
C TYR A 200 -14.69 63.63 47.93
N SER A 201 -14.22 62.95 46.89
CA SER A 201 -13.10 61.99 46.99
C SER A 201 -11.80 62.69 47.34
N ALA A 202 -11.58 63.93 46.87
CA ALA A 202 -10.47 64.77 47.30
C ALA A 202 -10.52 65.13 48.80
N GLN A 203 -11.70 65.00 49.42
CA GLN A 203 -11.95 65.22 50.85
C GLN A 203 -12.01 63.90 51.65
N GLY A 204 -11.73 62.75 51.02
CA GLY A 204 -11.68 61.44 51.67
C GLY A 204 -13.03 60.74 51.89
N LEU A 205 -14.14 61.26 51.34
CA LEU A 205 -15.47 60.67 51.47
C LEU A 205 -15.73 59.61 50.39
N GLY A 206 -16.40 58.51 50.78
CA GLY A 206 -16.73 57.42 49.86
C GLY A 206 -17.91 57.78 48.94
N ARG A 207 -17.97 57.20 47.73
CA ARG A 207 -19.03 57.44 46.72
C ARG A 207 -20.48 57.18 47.20
N LYS A 208 -20.66 56.45 48.30
CA LYS A 208 -21.97 56.20 48.93
C LYS A 208 -22.39 57.31 49.90
N GLU A 209 -21.48 58.19 50.28
CA GLU A 209 -21.67 59.28 51.26
C GLU A 209 -21.92 60.63 50.58
N THR A 210 -21.83 60.67 49.24
CA THR A 210 -22.15 61.84 48.41
C THR A 210 -23.65 62.19 48.48
N PRO A 211 -24.04 63.45 48.79
CA PRO A 211 -25.44 63.85 48.97
C PRO A 211 -26.37 63.57 47.78
N LEU A 212 -25.83 63.50 46.56
CA LEU A 212 -26.60 63.29 45.33
C LEU A 212 -26.73 61.82 44.90
N TYR A 213 -26.14 60.87 45.64
CA TYR A 213 -26.18 59.45 45.29
C TYR A 213 -27.42 58.75 45.87
N ASN A 214 -28.33 58.29 45.01
CA ASN A 214 -29.51 57.56 45.42
C ASN A 214 -29.28 56.03 45.40
N SER A 215 -28.99 55.47 46.57
CA SER A 215 -28.74 54.03 46.72
C SER A 215 -29.94 53.14 46.37
N LYS A 216 -31.17 53.64 46.55
CA LYS A 216 -32.42 52.92 46.20
C LYS A 216 -32.60 52.89 44.68
N ALA A 217 -32.35 54.00 43.99
CA ALA A 217 -32.36 54.06 42.53
C ALA A 217 -31.29 53.14 41.93
N LYS A 218 -30.11 52.97 42.58
CA LYS A 218 -29.09 52.03 42.09
C LYS A 218 -29.54 50.58 42.18
N LYS A 219 -30.16 50.18 43.30
CA LYS A 219 -30.74 48.84 43.43
C LYS A 219 -31.81 48.60 42.37
N GLN A 220 -32.63 49.61 42.07
CA GLN A 220 -33.64 49.55 41.02
C GLN A 220 -33.02 49.47 39.62
N LEU A 221 -31.97 50.23 39.34
CA LEU A 221 -31.23 50.16 38.08
C LEU A 221 -30.63 48.77 37.86
N SER A 222 -29.95 48.20 38.86
CA SER A 222 -29.39 46.84 38.77
C SER A 222 -30.47 45.77 38.57
N LYS A 223 -31.66 45.96 39.16
CA LYS A 223 -32.80 45.08 38.93
C LYS A 223 -33.32 45.19 37.49
N LEU A 224 -33.50 46.41 36.99
CA LEU A 224 -33.98 46.66 35.62
C LEU A 224 -32.98 46.21 34.55
N ASP A 225 -31.69 46.39 34.80
CA ASP A 225 -30.61 45.95 33.90
C ASP A 225 -30.59 44.41 33.79
N LYS A 226 -30.71 43.72 34.92
CA LYS A 226 -30.83 42.25 34.96
C LYS A 226 -32.10 41.78 34.25
N GLU A 227 -33.25 42.38 34.56
CA GLU A 227 -34.53 42.04 33.91
C GLU A 227 -34.50 42.30 32.40
N PHE A 228 -33.79 43.33 31.95
CA PHE A 228 -33.64 43.63 30.52
C PHE A 228 -32.72 42.63 29.82
N GLY A 229 -31.61 42.23 30.46
CA GLY A 229 -30.70 41.22 29.92
C GLY A 229 -31.29 39.81 29.86
N GLU A 230 -32.22 39.47 30.76
CA GLU A 230 -32.90 38.17 30.79
C GLU A 230 -34.14 38.11 29.88
N LYS A 231 -34.59 39.24 29.32
CA LYS A 231 -35.76 39.28 28.45
C LYS A 231 -35.43 38.88 27.02
N THR A 232 -36.05 37.80 26.57
CA THR A 232 -36.14 37.46 25.15
C THR A 232 -37.20 38.34 24.50
N HIS A 233 -36.84 39.06 23.45
CA HIS A 233 -37.81 39.87 22.71
C HIS A 233 -38.83 38.96 22.01
N ALA A 234 -40.13 39.30 22.05
CA ALA A 234 -41.20 38.46 21.50
C ALA A 234 -41.03 38.10 20.01
N LEU A 235 -40.36 38.96 19.23
CA LEU A 235 -39.98 38.68 17.84
C LEU A 235 -39.01 37.49 17.74
N LEU A 236 -38.03 37.42 18.65
CA LEU A 236 -37.04 36.34 18.68
C LEU A 236 -37.70 35.02 19.10
N GLU A 237 -38.64 35.05 20.05
CA GLU A 237 -39.42 33.86 20.42
C GLU A 237 -40.18 33.30 19.22
N LYS A 238 -40.86 34.14 18.43
CA LYS A 238 -41.58 33.71 17.21
C LYS A 238 -40.68 33.07 16.16
N ILE A 239 -39.43 33.53 16.05
CA ILE A 239 -38.44 32.94 15.13
C ILE A 239 -38.00 31.57 15.68
N LEU A 240 -37.73 31.47 16.98
CA LEU A 240 -37.30 30.23 17.62
C LEU A 240 -38.39 29.14 17.64
N GLU A 241 -39.66 29.52 17.74
CA GLU A 241 -40.80 28.59 17.64
C GLU A 241 -40.97 28.00 16.23
N ARG A 242 -40.37 28.62 15.21
CA ARG A 242 -40.49 28.22 13.80
C ARG A 242 -39.10 28.18 13.12
N PRO A 243 -38.25 27.21 13.47
CA PRO A 243 -36.89 27.11 12.94
C PRO A 243 -36.83 26.80 11.43
N LEU A 244 -37.93 26.33 10.83
CA LEU A 244 -38.06 26.05 9.39
C LEU A 244 -38.83 27.14 8.62
N MET A 245 -38.88 28.36 9.17
CA MET A 245 -39.51 29.50 8.51
C MET A 245 -38.76 29.86 7.21
N SER A 246 -39.50 30.11 6.14
CA SER A 246 -38.91 30.57 4.88
C SER A 246 -38.37 32.00 5.00
N ILE A 247 -37.39 32.36 4.16
CA ILE A 247 -36.83 33.72 4.19
C ILE A 247 -37.84 34.79 3.81
N GLU A 248 -38.85 34.46 3.00
CA GLU A 248 -39.87 35.43 2.64
C GLU A 248 -40.85 35.67 3.80
N GLU A 249 -41.17 34.64 4.57
CA GLU A 249 -41.89 34.79 5.84
C GLU A 249 -41.08 35.60 6.86
N LEU A 250 -39.76 35.36 6.94
CA LEU A 250 -38.88 36.13 7.79
C LEU A 250 -38.82 37.61 7.36
N LYS A 251 -38.68 37.91 6.06
CA LYS A 251 -38.75 39.27 5.53
C LYS A 251 -40.03 39.99 5.91
N VAL A 252 -41.17 39.30 5.78
CA VAL A 252 -42.48 39.87 6.15
C VAL A 252 -42.52 40.20 7.64
N LEU A 253 -41.98 39.33 8.51
CA LEU A 253 -41.90 39.58 9.96
C LEU A 253 -40.96 40.73 10.33
N LEU A 254 -39.90 40.94 9.55
CA LEU A 254 -38.90 41.98 9.77
C LEU A 254 -39.23 43.28 9.05
N THR A 255 -40.32 43.33 8.29
CA THR A 255 -40.79 44.56 7.64
C THR A 255 -41.45 45.44 8.70
N PRO A 256 -40.94 46.65 8.96
CA PRO A 256 -41.52 47.53 9.96
C PRO A 256 -42.96 47.88 9.57
N VAL A 257 -43.90 47.58 10.46
CA VAL A 257 -45.28 48.06 10.35
C VAL A 257 -45.21 49.57 10.52
N GLY A 258 -45.32 50.30 9.41
CA GLY A 258 -45.21 51.76 9.40
C GLY A 258 -46.17 52.40 10.42
N PRO A 259 -45.81 53.56 10.98
CA PRO A 259 -46.68 54.27 11.91
C PRO A 259 -48.00 54.54 11.20
N SER A 260 -49.08 53.92 11.68
CA SER A 260 -50.43 54.31 11.28
C SER A 260 -50.58 55.80 11.56
N SER A 261 -50.72 56.61 10.51
CA SER A 261 -50.85 58.06 10.61
C SER A 261 -51.82 58.43 11.73
N PRO A 262 -51.45 59.37 12.62
CA PRO A 262 -52.37 59.80 13.67
C PRO A 262 -53.61 60.40 13.02
N LYS A 263 -54.79 59.92 13.43
CA LYS A 263 -56.10 60.52 13.11
C LYS A 263 -55.99 62.02 13.43
N SER A 264 -56.02 62.85 12.39
CA SER A 264 -56.15 64.28 12.51
C SER A 264 -57.46 64.57 13.25
N VAL A 265 -57.34 64.93 14.53
CA VAL A 265 -58.43 65.53 15.30
C VAL A 265 -58.70 66.89 14.67
N SER A 266 -59.76 66.98 13.86
CA SER A 266 -60.31 68.26 13.43
C SER A 266 -60.94 68.93 14.64
N GLY A 267 -60.19 69.85 15.25
CA GLY A 267 -60.70 70.76 16.25
C GLY A 267 -61.65 71.76 15.62
N ASP A 268 -62.85 71.86 16.21
CA ASP A 268 -63.73 73.02 16.14
C ASP A 268 -62.97 74.32 16.48
N ALA A 269 -63.09 75.30 15.59
CA ALA A 269 -62.96 76.75 15.82
C ALA A 269 -63.29 77.42 14.47
N SER A 270 -64.15 78.41 14.29
CA SER A 270 -64.95 79.28 15.17
C SER A 270 -65.90 80.06 14.25
N GLN A 271 -66.97 80.60 14.86
CA GLN A 271 -67.58 81.92 14.62
C GLN A 271 -67.91 82.39 13.20
#